data_AF-A0A517MB80-F1
#
_entry.id   AF-A0A517MB80-F1
#
_cell.length_a   1.000
_cell.length_b   1.000
_cell.length_c   1.000
_cell.angle_alpha   90.00
_cell.angle_beta   90.00
_cell.angle_gamma   90.00
#
_symmetry.space_group_name_H-M   'P 1'
#
loop_
_entity.id
_entity.type
_entity.pdbx_description
1 polymer ?
#
loop_
_entity_poly.entity_id
_entity_poly.type
_entity_poly.pdbx_seq_one_letter_code
_entity_poly.pdbx_strand_id
1 'polypeptide(L)'
;MALQDNTGMSLYSRTELYAIYLEVARRDHQWRRQAMYGAEQPPEGHAPFRPLNEALFSERRDAALRVPEGAERFQLQLLRRARFYHVNVAEFLNQTAAPSAANPILEMPTRPAVSRTPRKQSA
;
A
#
# COMPACT_ATOMS: atom_id res chain seq x y z
N MET A 1 -21.66 -21.15 31.37
CA MET A 1 -20.33 -21.19 30.75
C MET A 1 -20.01 -19.76 30.32
N ALA A 2 -19.19 -19.05 31.10
CA ALA A 2 -18.93 -17.63 30.90
C ALA A 2 -18.10 -17.45 29.62
N LEU A 3 -18.64 -16.68 28.66
CA LEU A 3 -17.87 -16.11 27.57
C LEU A 3 -16.83 -15.19 28.20
N GLN A 4 -15.56 -15.56 28.11
CA GLN A 4 -14.47 -14.70 28.54
C GLN A 4 -14.39 -13.52 27.56
N ASP A 5 -15.00 -12.40 27.92
CA ASP A 5 -14.77 -11.09 27.33
C ASP A 5 -13.37 -10.60 27.75
N ASN A 6 -12.33 -11.18 27.13
CA ASN A 6 -10.92 -10.85 27.33
C ASN A 6 -10.26 -10.48 26.00
N THR A 7 -10.85 -9.51 25.30
CA THR A 7 -10.18 -8.86 24.18
C THR A 7 -10.32 -7.36 24.33
N GLY A 8 -9.55 -6.80 25.27
CA GLY A 8 -9.07 -5.44 25.10
C GLY A 8 -8.18 -5.40 23.86
N MET A 9 -8.78 -5.36 22.67
CA MET A 9 -8.03 -5.10 21.44
C MET A 9 -7.46 -3.69 21.57
N SER A 10 -6.15 -3.59 21.72
CA SER A 10 -5.48 -2.32 21.55
C SER A 10 -5.82 -1.76 20.17
N LEU A 11 -6.25 -0.51 20.13
CA LEU A 11 -6.47 0.18 18.87
C LEU A 11 -5.11 0.50 18.25
N TYR A 12 -4.97 0.19 16.97
CA TYR A 12 -3.83 0.63 16.17
C TYR A 12 -3.91 2.14 15.96
N SER A 13 -2.74 2.76 15.88
CA SER A 13 -2.60 4.17 15.53
C SER A 13 -3.13 4.46 14.12
N ARG A 14 -3.32 5.75 13.81
CA ARG A 14 -3.76 6.19 12.48
C ARG A 14 -2.82 5.69 11.39
N THR A 15 -1.52 5.86 11.60
CA THR A 15 -0.46 5.51 10.64
C THR A 15 -0.39 4.01 10.42
N GLU A 16 -0.49 3.19 11.48
CA GLU A 16 -0.55 1.73 11.36
C GLU A 16 -1.77 1.26 10.58
N LEU A 17 -2.96 1.82 10.88
CA LEU A 17 -4.19 1.49 10.14
C LEU A 17 -4.08 1.89 8.66
N TYR A 18 -3.44 3.03 8.35
CA TYR A 18 -3.21 3.43 6.96
C TYR A 18 -2.22 2.49 6.25
N ALA A 19 -1.14 2.09 6.91
CA ALA A 19 -0.19 1.11 6.37
C ALA A 19 -0.86 -0.24 6.06
N ILE A 20 -1.67 -0.75 7.00
CA ILE A 20 -2.47 -1.98 6.79
C ILE A 20 -3.42 -1.81 5.61
N TYR A 21 -4.11 -0.68 5.53
CA TYR A 21 -5.01 -0.37 4.41
C TYR A 21 -4.28 -0.41 3.06
N LEU A 22 -3.12 0.22 2.97
CA LEU A 22 -2.33 0.22 1.74
C LEU A 22 -1.91 -1.18 1.33
N GLU A 23 -1.46 -2.00 2.28
CA GLU A 23 -1.05 -3.38 1.99
C GLU A 23 -2.23 -4.23 1.49
N VAL A 24 -3.38 -4.12 2.15
CA VAL A 24 -4.63 -4.76 1.69
C VAL A 24 -4.99 -4.31 0.27
N ALA A 25 -4.95 -3.01 0.00
CA ALA A 25 -5.29 -2.47 -1.32
C ALA A 25 -4.32 -2.97 -2.41
N ARG A 26 -3.02 -3.08 -2.10
CA ARG A 26 -2.02 -3.62 -3.04
C ARG A 26 -2.30 -5.06 -3.38
N ARG A 27 -2.53 -5.92 -2.37
CA ARG A 27 -2.81 -7.35 -2.59
C ARG A 27 -4.10 -7.58 -3.35
N ASP A 28 -5.15 -6.83 -3.02
CA ASP A 28 -6.40 -6.87 -3.79
C ASP A 28 -6.18 -6.50 -5.26
N HIS A 29 -5.45 -5.43 -5.53
CA HIS A 29 -5.15 -5.02 -6.90
C HIS A 29 -4.32 -6.08 -7.65
N GLN A 30 -3.31 -6.64 -7.00
CA GLN A 30 -2.50 -7.74 -7.56
C GLN A 30 -3.35 -8.96 -7.88
N TRP A 31 -4.23 -9.39 -6.95
CA TRP A 31 -5.15 -10.48 -7.17
C TRP A 31 -6.10 -10.22 -8.34
N ARG A 32 -6.68 -9.02 -8.44
CA ARG A 32 -7.53 -8.66 -9.57
C ARG A 32 -6.79 -8.70 -10.90
N ARG A 33 -5.54 -8.21 -10.93
CA ARG A 33 -4.69 -8.29 -12.12
C ARG A 33 -4.39 -9.74 -12.51
N GLN A 34 -3.96 -10.56 -11.56
CA GLN A 34 -3.67 -11.97 -11.79
C GLN A 34 -4.91 -12.75 -12.25
N ALA A 35 -6.08 -12.47 -11.66
CA ALA A 35 -7.32 -13.14 -12.03
C ALA A 35 -7.78 -12.80 -13.45
N MET A 36 -7.56 -11.55 -13.90
CA MET A 36 -7.98 -11.12 -15.24
C MET A 36 -6.96 -11.43 -16.34
N TYR A 37 -5.67 -11.30 -16.06
CA TYR A 37 -4.62 -11.36 -17.08
C TYR A 37 -3.62 -12.50 -16.86
N GLY A 38 -3.73 -13.24 -15.76
CA GLY A 38 -2.75 -14.28 -15.42
C GLY A 38 -1.35 -13.69 -15.29
N ALA A 39 -0.40 -14.31 -15.98
CA ALA A 39 1.00 -13.87 -16.02
C ALA A 39 1.26 -12.77 -17.08
N GLU A 40 0.27 -12.44 -17.92
CA GLU A 40 0.43 -11.44 -18.97
C GLU A 40 0.36 -10.02 -18.41
N GLN A 41 1.02 -9.08 -19.11
CA GLN A 41 0.88 -7.67 -18.75
C GLN A 41 -0.53 -7.17 -19.07
N PRO A 42 -1.15 -6.35 -18.20
CA PRO A 42 -2.42 -5.73 -18.50
C PRO A 42 -2.31 -4.88 -19.77
N PRO A 43 -3.37 -4.84 -20.60
CA PRO A 43 -3.40 -4.01 -21.80
C PRO A 43 -3.28 -2.52 -21.45
N GLU A 44 -2.86 -1.73 -22.43
CA GLU A 44 -2.84 -0.28 -22.31
C GLU A 44 -4.22 0.26 -21.94
N GLY A 45 -4.27 1.16 -20.96
CA GLY A 45 -5.54 1.68 -20.41
C GLY A 45 -6.12 0.87 -19.23
N HIS A 46 -5.47 -0.22 -18.79
CA HIS A 46 -5.87 -0.88 -17.54
C HIS A 46 -5.84 0.10 -16.35
N ALA A 47 -6.86 -0.01 -15.49
CA ALA A 47 -7.00 0.86 -14.33
C ALA A 47 -5.76 0.76 -13.41
N PRO A 48 -4.98 1.84 -13.25
CA PRO A 48 -3.77 1.78 -12.43
C PRO A 48 -4.14 1.68 -10.95
N PHE A 49 -3.18 1.23 -10.15
CA PHE A 49 -3.32 1.20 -8.70
C PHE A 49 -3.49 2.63 -8.14
N ARG A 50 -4.70 2.96 -7.66
CA ARG A 50 -5.05 4.26 -7.08
C ARG A 50 -5.70 4.08 -5.71
N PRO A 51 -4.92 3.80 -4.64
CA PRO A 51 -5.46 3.75 -3.29
C PRO A 51 -5.85 5.16 -2.80
N LEU A 52 -6.60 5.22 -1.71
CA LEU A 52 -6.85 6.47 -0.99
C LEU A 52 -5.51 7.01 -0.46
N ASN A 53 -5.32 8.31 -0.60
CA ASN A 53 -4.25 9.00 0.11
C ASN A 53 -4.53 9.04 1.61
N GLU A 54 -3.51 9.34 2.41
CA GLU A 54 -3.60 9.32 3.87
C GLU A 54 -4.63 10.33 4.41
N ALA A 55 -4.76 11.50 3.78
CA ALA A 55 -5.71 12.53 4.19
C ALA A 55 -7.16 12.04 4.07
N LEU A 56 -7.55 11.54 2.90
CA LEU A 56 -8.90 11.00 2.66
C LEU A 56 -9.17 9.74 3.50
N PHE A 57 -8.15 8.91 3.74
CA PHE A 57 -8.28 7.79 4.66
C PHE A 57 -8.56 8.27 6.09
N SER A 58 -7.84 9.30 6.54
CA SER A 58 -7.99 9.89 7.86
C SER A 58 -9.38 10.52 8.04
N GLU A 59 -9.88 11.24 7.04
CA GLU A 59 -11.24 11.79 7.06
C GLU A 59 -12.30 10.68 7.23
N ARG A 60 -12.14 9.56 6.53
CA ARG A 60 -13.06 8.41 6.65
C ARG A 60 -12.99 7.75 8.03
N ARG A 61 -11.78 7.62 8.60
CA ARG A 61 -11.60 7.12 9.97
C ARG A 61 -12.25 8.07 10.96
N ASP A 62 -11.99 9.37 10.85
CA ASP A 62 -12.51 10.38 11.76
C ASP A 62 -14.04 10.46 11.68
N ALA A 63 -14.63 10.22 10.50
CA ALA A 63 -16.08 10.06 10.36
C ALA A 63 -16.60 8.81 11.11
N ALA A 64 -15.88 7.69 11.07
CA ALA A 64 -16.24 6.50 11.84
C ALA A 64 -16.15 6.76 13.35
N LEU A 65 -15.18 7.55 13.84
CA LEU A 65 -15.08 7.88 15.27
C LEU A 65 -16.30 8.64 15.84
N ARG A 66 -17.15 9.23 14.97
CA ARG A 66 -18.35 9.96 15.39
C ARG A 66 -19.52 9.05 15.76
N VAL A 67 -19.44 7.75 15.44
CA VAL A 67 -20.47 6.77 15.83
C VAL A 67 -20.01 5.94 17.02
N PRO A 68 -20.95 5.48 17.89
CA PRO A 68 -20.61 4.56 18.98
C PRO A 68 -19.87 3.31 18.45
N GLU A 69 -18.78 2.93 19.12
CA GLU A 69 -17.90 1.80 18.75
C GLU A 69 -17.28 1.92 17.34
N GLY A 70 -17.28 3.11 16.75
CA GLY A 70 -16.88 3.28 15.37
C GLY A 70 -15.38 3.03 15.14
N ALA A 71 -14.55 3.33 16.14
CA ALA A 71 -13.11 3.08 16.09
C ALA A 71 -12.82 1.57 16.00
N GLU A 72 -13.43 0.80 16.90
CA GLU A 72 -13.30 -0.63 17.02
C GLU A 72 -13.85 -1.33 15.78
N ARG A 73 -15.04 -0.92 15.33
CA ARG A 73 -15.66 -1.48 14.13
C ARG A 73 -14.86 -1.20 12.87
N PHE A 74 -14.33 0.02 12.72
CA PHE A 74 -13.48 0.38 11.59
C PHE A 74 -12.23 -0.50 11.55
N GLN A 75 -11.52 -0.59 12.67
CA GLN A 75 -10.33 -1.46 12.79
C GLN A 75 -10.69 -2.92 12.52
N LEU A 76 -11.74 -3.44 13.13
CA LEU A 76 -12.15 -4.84 12.96
C LEU A 76 -12.47 -5.16 11.50
N GLN A 77 -13.17 -4.28 10.79
CA GLN A 77 -13.44 -4.45 9.36
C GLN A 77 -12.15 -4.46 8.54
N LEU A 78 -11.21 -3.57 8.84
CA LEU A 78 -9.92 -3.55 8.16
C LEU A 78 -9.11 -4.82 8.42
N LEU A 79 -9.06 -5.29 9.68
CA LEU A 79 -8.38 -6.54 10.04
C LEU A 79 -9.02 -7.77 9.41
N ARG A 80 -10.35 -7.80 9.27
CA ARG A 80 -11.05 -8.85 8.52
C ARG A 80 -10.61 -8.89 7.05
N ARG A 81 -10.49 -7.71 6.41
CA ARG A 81 -9.96 -7.63 5.03
C ARG A 81 -8.50 -8.05 4.95
N ALA A 82 -7.67 -7.61 5.90
CA ALA A 82 -6.27 -8.03 6.00
C ALA A 82 -6.16 -9.55 6.04
N ARG A 83 -6.96 -10.22 6.88
CA ARG A 83 -7.01 -11.68 6.93
C ARG A 83 -7.45 -12.31 5.61
N PHE A 84 -8.45 -11.76 4.93
CA PHE A 84 -8.93 -12.28 3.64
C PHE A 84 -7.84 -12.25 2.56
N TYR A 85 -7.01 -11.20 2.53
CA TYR A 85 -5.86 -11.08 1.62
C TYR A 85 -4.56 -11.64 2.22
N HIS A 86 -4.66 -12.49 3.25
CA HIS A 86 -3.54 -13.16 3.91
C HIS A 86 -2.43 -12.23 4.44
N VAL A 87 -2.78 -11.01 4.85
CA VAL A 87 -1.85 -10.05 5.45
C VAL A 87 -1.68 -10.39 6.93
N ASN A 88 -0.47 -10.81 7.32
CA ASN A 88 -0.09 -10.96 8.73
C ASN A 88 0.23 -9.58 9.31
N VAL A 89 -0.75 -8.95 9.96
CA VAL A 89 -0.65 -7.56 10.43
C VAL A 89 0.49 -7.33 11.42
N ALA A 90 0.68 -8.25 12.38
CA ALA A 90 1.71 -8.09 13.41
C ALA A 90 3.12 -8.13 12.79
N GLU A 91 3.36 -9.11 11.92
CA GLU A 91 4.62 -9.24 11.19
C GLU A 91 4.85 -8.05 10.25
N PHE A 92 3.82 -7.64 9.52
CA PHE A 92 3.88 -6.51 8.59
C PHE A 92 4.21 -5.19 9.29
N LEU A 93 3.56 -4.89 10.43
CA LEU A 93 3.83 -3.67 11.19
C LEU A 93 5.23 -3.69 11.81
N ASN A 94 5.71 -4.84 12.29
CA ASN A 94 7.08 -4.98 12.80
C ASN A 94 8.12 -4.70 11.70
N GLN A 95 7.90 -5.17 10.48
CA GLN A 95 8.76 -4.89 9.32
C GLN A 95 8.71 -3.42 8.89
N THR A 96 7.55 -2.77 9.04
CA THR A 96 7.36 -1.35 8.68
C THR A 96 7.94 -0.41 9.74
N ALA A 97 7.96 -0.83 11.01
CA ALA A 97 8.53 -0.09 12.13
C ALA A 97 10.06 -0.16 12.19
N ALA A 98 10.67 -1.20 11.61
CA ALA A 98 12.11 -1.25 11.45
C ALA A 98 12.56 -0.15 10.47
N PRO A 99 13.45 0.78 10.87
CA PRO A 99 14.03 1.70 9.91
C PRO A 99 14.77 0.87 8.86
N SER A 100 14.36 1.04 7.60
CA SER A 100 15.09 0.59 6.42
C SER A 100 16.47 1.28 6.42
N ALA A 101 17.42 0.67 7.11
CA ALA A 101 18.82 0.96 6.92
C ALA A 101 19.22 0.38 5.55
N ALA A 102 19.70 1.26 4.68
CA ALA A 102 20.34 0.99 3.40
C ALA A 102 19.43 0.58 2.23
N ASN A 103 19.14 1.56 1.37
CA ASN A 103 19.47 1.40 -0.04
C ASN A 103 20.39 2.57 -0.44
N PRO A 104 21.68 2.34 -0.80
CA PRO A 104 22.45 3.37 -1.48
C PRO A 104 21.73 3.68 -2.80
N ILE A 105 21.58 4.97 -3.06
CA ILE A 105 21.11 5.51 -4.33
C ILE A 105 22.02 4.90 -5.40
N LEU A 106 21.49 3.96 -6.19
CA LEU A 106 22.17 3.46 -7.37
C LEU A 106 22.27 4.66 -8.33
N GLU A 107 23.47 5.22 -8.43
CA GLU A 107 23.84 6.22 -9.42
C GLU A 107 23.26 5.85 -10.78
N MET A 108 22.44 6.74 -11.34
CA MET A 108 22.05 6.64 -12.74
C MET A 108 23.32 6.78 -13.59
N PRO A 109 23.60 5.88 -14.54
CA PRO A 109 24.67 6.13 -15.50
C PRO A 109 24.29 7.37 -16.32
N THR A 110 25.11 8.41 -16.15
CA THR A 110 25.04 9.65 -16.92
C THR A 110 25.24 9.29 -18.38
N ARG A 111 24.21 9.51 -19.20
CA ARG A 111 24.22 9.25 -20.63
C ARG A 111 25.23 10.20 -21.29
N PRO A 112 26.29 9.72 -21.99
CA PRO A 112 27.22 10.63 -22.64
C PRO A 112 26.52 11.38 -23.78
N ALA A 113 26.75 12.70 -23.82
CA ALA A 113 26.23 13.60 -24.83
C ALA A 113 26.75 13.19 -26.22
N VAL A 114 25.84 12.86 -27.13
CA VAL A 114 26.15 12.60 -28.54
C VAL A 114 26.56 13.92 -29.18
N SER A 115 27.85 14.08 -29.43
CA SER A 115 28.41 15.22 -30.16
C SER A 115 28.08 15.06 -31.64
N ARG A 116 27.19 15.91 -32.17
CA ARG A 116 26.93 16.01 -33.61
C ARG A 116 28.10 16.71 -34.28
N THR A 117 28.91 15.98 -35.03
CA THR A 117 29.96 16.53 -35.89
C THR A 117 29.32 17.20 -37.13
N PRO A 118 29.71 18.44 -37.49
CA PRO A 118 29.21 19.09 -38.69
C PRO A 118 29.79 18.44 -39.96
N ARG A 119 28.91 18.03 -40.86
CA ARG A 119 29.24 17.51 -42.19
C ARG A 119 29.82 18.66 -43.04
N LYS A 120 31.12 18.60 -43.32
CA LYS A 120 31.77 19.46 -44.33
C LYS A 120 31.06 19.25 -45.66
N GLN A 121 30.48 20.31 -46.21
CA GLN A 121 30.14 20.38 -47.63
C GLN A 121 31.45 20.63 -48.40
N SER A 122 31.63 19.89 -49.50
CA SER A 122 32.74 20.08 -50.43
C SER A 122 32.19 19.99 -51.84
N ALA A 123 32.74 20.88 -52.67
CA ALA A 123 32.44 21.19 -54.08
C ALA A 123 31.23 22.10 -54.30
#